data_AF-A0A2K4ZL42-F1
#
_entry.id   AF-A0A2K4ZL42-F1
#
_cell.length_a   1.000
_cell.length_b   1.000
_cell.length_c   1.000
_cell.angle_alpha   90.00
_cell.angle_beta   90.00
_cell.angle_gamma   90.00
#
_symmetry.space_group_name_H-M   'P 1'
#
loop_
_entity.id
_entity.type
_entity.pdbx_description
1 polymer ?
#
loop_
_entity_poly.entity_id
_entity_poly.type
_entity_poly.pdbx_seq_one_letter_code
_entity_poly.pdbx_strand_id
1 'polypeptide(L)' 'MISFLEMVQRYPIGAKVNVPEGDKAENRREIMGYEYYNGTGYLVFRNNEKVNVEQVMGFRYPRTSGF' A
#
# COMPACT_ATOMS: atom_id res chain seq x y z
N MET A 1 5.79 4.18 -11.06
CA MET A 1 6.06 5.34 -10.20
C MET A 1 4.77 6.09 -9.91
N ILE A 2 4.34 6.15 -8.65
CA ILE A 2 3.23 6.99 -8.17
C ILE A 2 3.78 8.25 -7.52
N SER A 3 3.10 9.38 -7.68
CA SER A 3 3.48 10.61 -6.99
C SER A 3 3.15 10.55 -5.49
N PHE A 4 3.87 11.29 -4.64
CA PHE A 4 3.55 11.38 -3.20
C PHE A 4 2.08 11.77 -2.95
N LEU A 5 1.58 12.79 -3.66
CA LEU A 5 0.19 13.24 -3.53
C LEU A 5 -0.82 12.13 -3.89
N GLU A 6 -0.59 11.44 -5.01
CA GLU A 6 -1.43 10.32 -5.42
C GLU A 6 -1.42 9.17 -4.40
N MET A 7 -0.26 8.88 -3.80
CA MET A 7 -0.15 7.87 -2.74
C MET A 7 -1.01 8.24 -1.54
N VAL A 8 -0.91 9.48 -1.04
CA VAL A 8 -1.69 9.96 0.11
C VAL A 8 -3.20 9.96 -0.20
N GLN A 9 -3.59 10.30 -1.42
CA GLN A 9 -4.99 10.27 -1.85
C GLN A 9 -5.55 8.85 -1.96
N ARG A 10 -4.76 7.89 -2.47
CA ARG A 10 -5.19 6.49 -2.62
C ARG A 10 -5.18 5.73 -1.30
N TYR A 11 -4.29 6.10 -0.39
CA TYR A 11 -4.01 5.37 0.84
C TYR A 11 -4.03 6.28 2.07
N PRO A 12 -5.17 6.89 2.42
CA PRO A 12 -5.24 7.85 3.53
C PRO A 12 -4.82 7.23 4.87
N ILE A 13 -4.30 8.06 5.78
CA ILE A 13 -3.94 7.63 7.14
C ILE A 13 -5.19 7.10 7.84
N GLY A 14 -5.04 5.97 8.54
CA GLY A 14 -6.14 5.23 9.15
C GLY A 14 -6.89 4.30 8.18
N ALA A 15 -6.58 4.32 6.88
CA ALA A 15 -7.12 3.32 5.97
C ALA A 15 -6.48 1.95 6.19
N LYS A 16 -7.31 0.90 6.07
CA LYS A 16 -6.88 -0.50 6.15
C LYS A 16 -6.67 -1.05 4.74
N VAL A 17 -5.43 -1.38 4.41
CA VAL A 17 -5.06 -1.98 3.12
C VAL A 17 -4.69 -3.44 3.30
N ASN A 18 -5.00 -4.25 2.28
CA ASN A 18 -4.50 -5.61 2.24
C ASN A 18 -3.04 -5.54 1.78
N VAL A 19 -2.15 -6.06 2.60
CA VAL A 19 -0.73 -6.18 2.27
C VAL A 19 -0.41 -7.67 2.10
N PRO A 20 0.22 -8.09 1.00
CA PRO A 20 0.67 -9.45 0.84
C PRO A 20 1.84 -9.73 1.79
N GLU A 21 1.70 -10.71 2.66
CA GLU A 21 2.79 -11.20 3.52
C GLU A 21 3.04 -12.67 3.20
N GLY A 22 3.82 -12.93 2.16
CA GLY A 22 4.19 -14.28 1.72
C GLY A 22 3.00 -15.15 1.30
N ASP A 23 3.04 -16.43 1.69
CA ASP A 23 2.12 -17.51 1.25
C ASP A 23 0.80 -17.56 2.05
N LYS A 24 0.59 -16.64 3.00
CA LYS A 24 -0.56 -16.69 3.92
C LYS A 24 -1.28 -15.35 4.00
N ALA A 25 -2.57 -15.42 3.69
CA ALA A 25 -3.67 -14.52 4.05
C ALA A 25 -3.38 -13.01 3.97
N GLU A 26 -4.13 -12.32 3.11
CA GLU A 26 -4.21 -10.85 3.07
C GLU A 26 -4.41 -10.26 4.48
N ASN A 27 -3.33 -9.73 5.06
CA ASN A 27 -3.41 -9.07 6.36
C ASN A 27 -3.83 -7.62 6.13
N ARG A 28 -5.00 -7.25 6.67
CA ARG A 28 -5.46 -5.86 6.68
C ARG A 28 -4.63 -5.06 7.67
N ARG A 29 -3.78 -4.19 7.16
CA ARG A 29 -2.91 -3.32 7.96
C ARG A 29 -3.36 -1.88 7.84
N GLU A 30 -3.33 -1.17 8.96
CA GLU A 30 -3.71 0.23 9.05
C GLU A 30 -2.51 1.14 8.78
N ILE A 31 -2.69 2.08 7.85
CA ILE A 31 -1.67 3.04 7.46
C ILE A 31 -1.53 4.08 8.58
N MET A 32 -0.32 4.19 9.12
CA MET A 32 0.04 5.14 10.17
C MET A 32 0.78 6.34 9.63
N GLY A 33 1.34 6.25 8.42
CA GLY A 33 2.09 7.34 7.82
C GLY A 33 2.71 6.96 6.48
N TYR A 34 3.59 7.82 6.01
CA TYR A 34 4.20 7.73 4.68
C TYR A 34 5.68 8.06 4.73
N GLU A 35 6.44 7.46 3.84
CA GLU A 35 7.79 7.88 3.53
C GLU A 35 7.95 7.97 2.01
N TYR A 36 8.62 9.01 1.53
CA TYR A 36 8.84 9.22 0.10
C TYR A 36 10.28 9.66 -0.13
N TYR A 37 11.06 8.84 -0.82
CA TYR A 37 12.48 9.09 -1.04
C TYR A 37 12.92 8.49 -2.38
N ASN A 38 13.74 9.24 -3.13
CA ASN A 38 14.22 8.86 -4.48
C ASN A 38 13.10 8.44 -5.46
N GLY A 39 11.91 9.05 -5.35
CA GLY A 39 10.77 8.73 -6.21
C GLY A 39 10.03 7.44 -5.82
N THR A 40 10.41 6.80 -4.71
CA THR A 40 9.74 5.62 -4.19
C THR A 40 8.90 5.98 -2.97
N GLY A 41 7.61 5.62 -3.01
CA GLY A 41 6.67 5.80 -1.92
C GLY A 41 6.54 4.55 -1.06
N TYR A 42 6.52 4.73 0.26
CA TYR A 42 6.34 3.67 1.24
C TYR A 42 5.17 4.00 2.16
N LEU A 43 4.31 3.02 2.39
CA LEU A 43 3.28 3.08 3.42
C LEU A 43 3.89 2.56 4.73
N VAL A 44 3.71 3.33 5.80
CA VAL A 44 4.19 2.99 7.15
C VAL A 44 3.02 2.41 7.95
N PHE A 45 3.22 1.26 8.57
CA PHE A 45 2.20 0.56 9.37
C PHE A 45 2.54 0.58 10.87
N ARG A 46 1.59 0.15 11.69
CA ARG A 46 1.68 0.16 13.17
C ARG A 46 2.93 -0.50 13.76
N ASN A 47 3.44 -1.55 13.12
CA ASN A 47 4.66 -2.24 13.55
C ASN A 47 5.96 -1.56 13.07
N ASN A 48 5.87 -0.29 12.64
CA ASN A 48 6.95 0.45 11.97
C ASN A 48 7.46 -0.21 10.69
N GLU A 49 6.68 -1.15 10.14
CA GLU A 49 6.96 -1.79 8.88
C GLU A 49 6.66 -0.81 7.74
N LYS A 50 7.52 -0.83 6.73
CA LYS A 50 7.41 -0.02 5.52
C LYS A 50 7.20 -0.94 4.34
N VAL A 51 6.13 -0.71 3.58
CA VAL A 51 5.86 -1.46 2.35
C VAL A 51 5.87 -0.51 1.19
N ASN A 52 6.57 -0.89 0.12
CA ASN A 52 6.57 -0.11 -1.11
C ASN A 52 5.14 -0.06 -1.66
N VAL A 53 4.65 1.15 -1.90
CA VAL A 53 3.31 1.39 -2.42
C VAL A 53 3.08 0.70 -3.77
N GLU A 54 4.11 0.52 -4.59
CA GLU A 54 4.04 -0.19 -5.87
C GLU A 54 3.81 -1.70 -5.67
N GLN A 55 4.32 -2.28 -4.59
CA GLN A 55 3.95 -3.65 -4.21
C GLN A 55 2.48 -3.70 -3.77
N VAL A 56 2.00 -2.74 -2.99
CA VAL A 56 0.57 -2.72 -2.60
C VAL A 56 -0.35 -2.52 -3.82
N MET A 57 0.05 -1.65 -4.76
CA MET A 57 -0.67 -1.43 -6.02
C MET A 57 -0.62 -2.65 -6.95
N GLY A 58 0.48 -3.40 -6.97
CA GLY A 58 0.57 -4.65 -7.72
C GLY A 58 -0.40 -5.73 -7.24
N PHE A 59 -0.88 -5.62 -5.99
CA PHE A 59 -1.73 -6.62 -5.34
C PHE A 59 -3.22 -6.23 -5.19
N ARG A 60 -3.64 -5.04 -5.65
CA ARG A 60 -5.06 -4.68 -5.86
C ARG A 60 -5.21 -4.16 -7.29
N TYR A 61 -5.81 -4.88 -8.24
CA TYR A 61 -7.01 -5.70 -8.19
C TYR A 61 -6.74 -7.11 -8.77
N PRO A 62 -7.43 -8.20 -8.37
CA PRO A 62 -7.77 -9.20 -9.38
C PRO A 62 -8.48 -8.42 -10.47
N ARG A 63 -7.89 -8.33 -11.66
CA ARG A 63 -8.53 -7.79 -12.85
C ARG A 63 -9.95 -8.36 -12.82
N THR A 64 -10.93 -7.54 -12.48
CA THR A 64 -12.31 -7.91 -12.73
C THR A 64 -12.34 -7.91 -14.24
N SER A 65 -12.13 -9.09 -14.83
CA SER A 65 -12.58 -9.37 -16.18
C SER A 65 -14.09 -9.20 -16.13
N GLY A 66 -14.50 -7.94 -16.21
CA GLY A 66 -15.86 -7.56 -16.51
C GLY A 66 -15.98 -7.63 -18.03
N PHE A 67 -16.94 -8.46 -18.45
CA PHE A 67 -17.45 -8.70 -19.79
C PHE A 67 -16.69 -9.71 -20.66
#